data_AF-A0A3M7DL34-F1
#
_entry.id   AF-A0A3M7DL34-F1
#
_cell.length_a   1.000
_cell.length_b   1.000
_cell.length_c   1.000
_cell.angle_alpha   90.00
_cell.angle_beta   90.00
_cell.angle_gamma   90.00
#
_symmetry.space_group_name_H-M   'P 1'
#
loop_
_entity.id
_entity.type
_entity.pdbx_description
1 polymer ?
#
loop_
_entity_poly.entity_id
_entity_poly.type
_entity_poly.pdbx_seq_one_letter_code
_entity_poly.pdbx_strand_id
1 'polypeptide(L)'
;MFATGLAALAALAPFAVADDRHGGPGGHHGNYDHGDYSHGGMTEWIDRPGSVITDPWGFCPAASWPVSDVGSSIEPQAPTSELKDMLNEVDADQVERIITKLAGFGTRHTLSQQNSSTFGIGAARDWIYEDMQGYAEQGDGSMEVYFDSYIQGVGSRIPFPVNITNVVARINGTEDSNRTYVVTGHYDSRRLDVMDYTGDAPGADDDASGVAVLMEMARVVAKMGKPKSTMMFVATAGEEQGLYGATHLAETLKNASINVEGNWNVDTVGTGKNSPFHPINDYTVRVFGASIFYPNYTGNAALERQYAVIGGWNDSPPQQLGRYIAEVAAGAVEWVGMQVKLMYRHDRFGRGGDHVGFLEQGYPAVRFTEAYEDFAHQHQDVREEDGIQYGDLIEFVDFDYTARVAKVTLATMYSAANAPARPQDVYISYDIGTTASDEDTIVEALSNDSRFFWEVSDDPLVASYELVYRASGSLQWTHSLDIGMTGNVTVMLSKDNYQFGIRAVGEDGLKSPAVFPLPIDQL
;
A
#
# COMPACT_ATOMS: atom_id res chain seq x y z
N MET A 1 31.53 24.80 -40.52
CA MET A 1 31.74 26.25 -40.24
C MET A 1 30.87 26.57 -39.04
N PHE A 2 31.31 26.98 -37.86
CA PHE A 2 32.62 27.25 -37.27
C PHE A 2 32.66 26.59 -35.89
N ALA A 3 33.83 26.14 -35.47
CA ALA A 3 34.11 25.55 -34.17
C ALA A 3 34.63 26.59 -33.15
N THR A 4 34.79 26.11 -31.90
CA THR A 4 35.62 26.60 -30.78
C THR A 4 35.02 27.69 -29.89
N GLY A 5 35.14 27.66 -28.55
CA GLY A 5 35.85 26.77 -27.63
C GLY A 5 36.04 27.46 -26.27
N LEU A 6 36.50 26.70 -25.26
CA LEU A 6 36.97 27.08 -23.90
C LEU A 6 35.91 27.42 -22.85
N ALA A 7 36.06 27.10 -21.56
CA ALA A 7 37.00 26.26 -20.81
C ALA A 7 36.48 26.13 -19.36
N ALA A 8 36.93 25.09 -18.66
CA ALA A 8 36.67 24.81 -17.26
C ALA A 8 37.12 25.93 -16.29
N LEU A 9 36.43 26.04 -15.15
CA LEU A 9 37.05 26.45 -13.89
C LEU A 9 36.29 25.82 -12.70
N ALA A 10 36.97 24.94 -11.99
CA ALA A 10 36.62 24.51 -10.65
C ALA A 10 37.12 25.53 -9.62
N ALA A 11 36.33 25.86 -8.62
CA ALA A 11 36.79 26.33 -7.31
C ALA A 11 35.61 26.30 -6.31
N LEU A 12 35.55 25.23 -5.53
CA LEU A 12 34.87 25.22 -4.24
C LEU A 12 35.58 26.20 -3.30
N ALA A 13 34.81 27.01 -2.58
CA ALA A 13 35.29 27.85 -1.49
C ALA A 13 34.33 27.72 -0.28
N PRO A 14 34.84 27.92 0.94
CA PRO A 14 34.66 26.96 2.02
C PRO A 14 33.58 27.30 3.04
N PHE A 15 33.23 26.28 3.82
CA PHE A 15 32.46 26.33 5.06
C PHE A 15 32.88 27.51 5.95
N ALA A 16 31.91 28.35 6.30
CA ALA A 16 32.06 29.32 7.37
C ALA A 16 31.98 28.60 8.71
N VAL A 17 33.13 28.54 9.39
CA VAL A 17 33.26 28.23 10.81
C VAL A 17 32.69 29.42 11.58
N ALA A 18 31.60 29.21 12.33
CA ALA A 18 31.16 30.17 13.33
C ALA A 18 31.87 29.84 14.65
N ASP A 19 32.59 30.84 15.13
CA ASP A 19 33.49 30.87 16.29
C ASP A 19 32.71 30.79 17.62
N ASP A 20 33.20 29.93 18.52
CA ASP A 20 32.86 29.88 19.93
C ASP A 20 33.36 31.14 20.65
N ARG A 21 32.46 31.87 21.31
CA ARG A 21 32.63 32.38 22.69
C ARG A 21 31.54 33.39 23.07
N HIS A 22 30.65 32.99 23.98
CA HIS A 22 30.34 33.71 25.22
C HIS A 22 29.44 32.82 26.10
N GLY A 23 29.95 32.47 27.29
CA GLY A 23 29.34 31.50 28.19
C GLY A 23 28.28 32.05 29.16
N GLY A 24 27.52 31.10 29.73
CA GLY A 24 26.66 31.27 30.90
C GLY A 24 25.79 30.03 31.11
N PRO A 25 25.69 29.44 32.33
CA PRO A 25 25.57 28.00 32.50
C PRO A 25 24.13 27.50 32.65
N GLY A 26 23.84 26.36 32.06
CA GLY A 26 22.62 25.59 32.28
C GLY A 26 22.91 24.13 31.96
N GLY A 27 23.52 23.44 32.91
CA GLY A 27 23.83 22.02 32.77
C GLY A 27 22.55 21.18 32.80
N HIS A 28 22.36 20.37 31.76
CA HIS A 28 21.73 19.06 31.87
C HIS A 28 22.48 18.11 30.92
N HIS A 29 23.51 17.46 31.47
CA HIS A 29 24.00 16.20 30.93
C HIS A 29 22.88 15.16 31.11
N GLY A 30 22.18 14.83 30.04
CA GLY A 30 21.39 13.60 29.95
C GLY A 30 22.18 12.61 29.10
N ASN A 31 22.66 11.54 29.73
CA ASN A 31 23.15 10.34 29.05
C ASN A 31 22.15 9.91 27.97
N TYR A 32 22.58 9.84 26.72
CA TYR A 32 21.95 8.95 25.75
C TYR A 32 22.44 7.54 26.10
N ASP A 33 21.76 6.94 27.07
CA ASP A 33 21.99 5.55 27.44
C ASP A 33 21.48 4.68 26.29
N HIS A 34 22.37 3.86 25.74
CA HIS A 34 22.03 2.80 24.81
C HIS A 34 21.35 1.68 25.60
N GLY A 35 20.06 1.86 25.89
CA GLY A 35 19.24 0.86 26.56
C GLY A 35 18.95 -0.33 25.65
N ASP A 36 19.15 -1.53 26.16
CA ASP A 36 18.55 -2.78 25.69
C ASP A 36 17.02 -2.66 25.87
N TYR A 37 16.26 -2.58 24.77
CA TYR A 37 14.82 -2.25 24.77
C TYR A 37 13.92 -3.47 24.51
N SER A 38 14.30 -4.64 25.01
CA SER A 38 13.60 -5.90 24.73
C SER A 38 12.36 -6.19 25.58
N HIS A 39 11.95 -5.34 26.53
CA HIS A 39 10.84 -5.66 27.44
C HIS A 39 10.03 -4.42 27.86
N GLY A 40 8.89 -4.16 27.22
CA GLY A 40 8.01 -3.03 27.54
C GLY A 40 6.63 -3.12 26.87
N GLY A 41 5.56 -2.76 27.58
CA GLY A 41 4.15 -3.02 27.18
C GLY A 41 3.70 -2.32 25.88
N MET A 42 2.57 -2.75 25.34
CA MET A 42 2.05 -2.35 24.00
C MET A 42 1.87 -0.84 23.75
N THR A 43 1.92 0.01 24.78
CA THR A 43 1.83 1.47 24.64
C THR A 43 3.19 2.14 24.43
N GLU A 44 4.31 1.45 24.69
CA GLU A 44 5.64 2.06 24.72
C GLU A 44 6.23 2.37 23.34
N TRP A 45 5.69 1.80 22.25
CA TRP A 45 6.16 2.08 20.89
C TRP A 45 5.31 3.13 20.16
N ILE A 46 4.02 3.26 20.52
CA ILE A 46 3.08 4.22 19.92
C ILE A 46 3.46 5.67 20.24
N ASP A 47 4.08 5.93 21.39
CA ASP A 47 4.47 7.29 21.81
C ASP A 47 5.95 7.61 21.53
N ARG A 48 6.68 6.76 20.80
CA ARG A 48 8.11 6.97 20.51
C ARG A 48 8.33 8.16 19.54
N PRO A 49 9.45 8.89 19.65
CA PRO A 49 9.83 9.89 18.65
C PRO A 49 9.85 9.29 17.24
N GLY A 50 9.18 9.96 16.29
CA GLY A 50 9.00 9.45 14.93
C GLY A 50 7.73 8.62 14.73
N SER A 51 6.98 8.34 15.80
CA SER A 51 5.62 7.81 15.73
C SER A 51 4.71 8.72 14.90
N VAL A 52 3.84 8.10 14.11
CA VAL A 52 2.86 8.77 13.24
C VAL A 52 1.43 8.64 13.75
N ILE A 53 1.21 8.03 14.93
CA ILE A 53 -0.13 7.86 15.53
C ILE A 53 -0.56 9.06 16.39
N THR A 54 0.38 9.86 16.91
CA THR A 54 0.03 10.96 17.81
C THR A 54 -0.63 12.11 17.05
N ASP A 55 -1.87 12.40 17.44
CA ASP A 55 -2.94 13.15 16.76
C ASP A 55 -3.59 12.40 15.61
N PRO A 56 -4.94 12.25 15.62
CA PRO A 56 -5.66 11.51 14.60
C PRO A 56 -5.28 12.15 13.28
N TRP A 57 -4.39 11.49 12.54
CA TRP A 57 -4.10 11.92 11.18
C TRP A 57 -3.52 13.33 11.03
N GLY A 58 -2.78 13.82 12.05
CA GLY A 58 -2.20 15.15 12.03
C GLY A 58 -3.25 16.25 12.20
N PHE A 59 -4.04 16.18 13.27
CA PHE A 59 -4.85 17.30 13.75
C PHE A 59 -3.94 18.52 13.96
N CYS A 60 -3.85 19.35 12.93
CA CYS A 60 -3.22 20.64 13.01
C CYS A 60 -4.36 21.63 13.22
N PRO A 61 -4.47 22.28 14.40
CA PRO A 61 -5.52 23.26 14.66
C PRO A 61 -5.58 24.39 13.62
N ALA A 62 -4.47 24.66 12.93
CA ALA A 62 -4.40 25.62 11.84
C ALA A 62 -4.92 25.07 10.49
N ALA A 63 -4.95 23.74 10.31
CA ALA A 63 -5.50 23.07 9.13
C ALA A 63 -6.95 22.58 9.33
N SER A 64 -7.48 22.60 10.55
CA SER A 64 -8.84 22.18 10.91
C SER A 64 -9.91 23.26 10.66
N TRP A 65 -9.64 24.22 9.77
CA TRP A 65 -10.64 25.20 9.34
C TRP A 65 -11.32 24.73 8.04
N PRO A 66 -12.66 24.86 7.91
CA PRO A 66 -13.57 25.34 8.95
C PRO A 66 -13.83 24.28 10.03
N VAL A 67 -14.21 24.75 11.22
CA VAL A 67 -14.72 23.86 12.27
C VAL A 67 -16.17 23.51 11.92
N SER A 68 -16.56 22.26 12.18
CA SER A 68 -17.89 21.74 11.96
C SER A 68 -18.36 20.94 13.17
N ASP A 69 -19.65 21.00 13.46
CA ASP A 69 -20.37 20.16 14.43
C ASP A 69 -21.22 19.07 13.74
N VAL A 70 -21.14 18.96 12.40
CA VAL A 70 -21.87 17.96 11.61
C VAL A 70 -21.16 16.61 11.70
N GLY A 71 -21.86 15.57 12.16
CA GLY A 71 -21.30 14.23 12.30
C GLY A 71 -20.37 14.11 13.52
N SER A 72 -19.50 13.10 13.50
CA SER A 72 -18.54 12.81 14.56
C SER A 72 -17.13 12.71 14.01
N SER A 73 -16.11 12.86 14.86
CA SER A 73 -14.75 12.48 14.48
C SER A 73 -14.70 11.01 14.05
N ILE A 74 -13.82 10.69 13.12
CA ILE A 74 -13.65 9.30 12.68
C ILE A 74 -13.04 8.49 13.83
N GLU A 75 -13.77 7.44 14.18
CA GLU A 75 -13.26 6.33 14.97
C GLU A 75 -12.70 5.27 14.00
N PRO A 76 -11.39 4.94 14.09
CA PRO A 76 -10.79 3.92 13.26
C PRO A 76 -11.51 2.56 13.35
N GLN A 77 -11.63 1.86 12.23
CA GLN A 77 -12.33 0.58 12.17
C GLN A 77 -11.61 -0.48 13.02
N ALA A 78 -12.26 -0.95 14.09
CA ALA A 78 -11.74 -2.02 14.92
C ALA A 78 -11.79 -3.39 14.20
N PRO A 79 -10.85 -4.31 14.45
CA PRO A 79 -10.91 -5.65 13.88
C PRO A 79 -12.04 -6.48 14.50
N THR A 80 -12.66 -7.35 13.70
CA THR A 80 -13.62 -8.35 14.17
C THR A 80 -12.94 -9.38 15.08
N SER A 81 -13.72 -10.17 15.83
CA SER A 81 -13.13 -11.24 16.67
C SER A 81 -12.31 -12.23 15.85
N GLU A 82 -12.85 -12.64 14.71
CA GLU A 82 -12.16 -13.56 13.78
C GLU A 82 -10.85 -12.96 13.27
N LEU A 83 -10.85 -11.69 12.87
CA LEU A 83 -9.63 -11.03 12.42
C LEU A 83 -8.57 -10.93 13.53
N LYS A 84 -8.98 -10.74 14.79
CA LYS A 84 -8.04 -10.75 15.92
C LYS A 84 -7.37 -12.12 16.07
N ASP A 85 -8.13 -13.20 15.93
CA ASP A 85 -7.59 -14.57 15.99
C ASP A 85 -6.59 -14.80 14.85
N MET A 86 -6.91 -14.34 13.63
CA MET A 86 -6.00 -14.41 12.47
C MET A 86 -4.70 -13.63 12.70
N LEU A 87 -4.77 -12.42 13.24
CA LEU A 87 -3.58 -11.60 13.51
C LEU A 87 -2.68 -12.21 14.59
N ASN A 88 -3.23 -13.02 15.49
CA ASN A 88 -2.46 -13.76 16.50
C ASN A 88 -1.77 -15.01 15.93
N GLU A 89 -2.29 -15.56 14.83
CA GLU A 89 -1.70 -16.73 14.15
C GLU A 89 -0.50 -16.38 13.27
N VAL A 90 -0.30 -15.09 12.93
CA VAL A 90 0.88 -14.63 12.17
C VAL A 90 2.16 -14.84 12.98
N ASP A 91 3.10 -15.57 12.40
CA ASP A 91 4.28 -16.12 13.08
C ASP A 91 5.59 -15.65 12.42
N ALA A 92 6.45 -14.99 13.20
CA ALA A 92 7.74 -14.51 12.74
C ALA A 92 8.70 -15.66 12.36
N ASP A 93 8.58 -16.83 12.98
CA ASP A 93 9.39 -18.00 12.63
C ASP A 93 9.02 -18.53 11.24
N GLN A 94 7.75 -18.39 10.83
CA GLN A 94 7.32 -18.73 9.46
C GLN A 94 7.88 -17.75 8.44
N VAL A 95 7.87 -16.46 8.79
CA VAL A 95 8.48 -15.40 7.96
C VAL A 95 9.98 -15.67 7.78
N GLU A 96 10.72 -15.92 8.87
CA GLU A 96 12.14 -16.27 8.82
C GLU A 96 12.39 -17.52 7.95
N ARG A 97 11.57 -18.57 8.11
CA ARG A 97 11.69 -19.81 7.32
C ARG A 97 11.57 -19.52 5.83
N ILE A 98 10.59 -18.70 5.42
CA ILE A 98 10.34 -18.39 4.01
C ILE A 98 11.50 -17.55 3.44
N ILE A 99 11.90 -16.48 4.14
CA ILE A 99 12.98 -15.59 3.69
C ILE A 99 14.30 -16.36 3.57
N THR A 100 14.64 -17.13 4.61
CA THR A 100 15.87 -17.94 4.63
C THR A 100 15.89 -18.94 3.47
N LYS A 101 14.75 -19.57 3.19
CA LYS A 101 14.64 -20.54 2.10
C LYS A 101 14.78 -19.87 0.73
N LEU A 102 14.12 -18.73 0.51
CA LEU A 102 14.22 -17.99 -0.74
C LEU A 102 15.65 -17.46 -0.99
N ALA A 103 16.28 -16.89 0.04
CA ALA A 103 17.66 -16.41 -0.04
C ALA A 103 18.68 -17.53 -0.31
N GLY A 104 18.35 -18.77 0.07
CA GLY A 104 19.19 -19.95 -0.13
C GLY A 104 19.25 -20.51 -1.56
N PHE A 105 18.50 -19.97 -2.53
CA PHE A 105 18.53 -20.45 -3.93
C PHE A 105 19.71 -19.92 -4.76
N GLY A 106 20.66 -19.21 -4.14
CA GLY A 106 21.78 -18.55 -4.79
C GLY A 106 21.35 -17.25 -5.47
N THR A 107 20.63 -17.37 -6.58
CA THR A 107 19.94 -16.25 -7.24
C THR A 107 18.53 -16.65 -7.62
N ARG A 108 17.62 -15.68 -7.65
CA ARG A 108 16.28 -15.87 -8.21
C ARG A 108 16.07 -15.00 -9.46
N HIS A 109 17.15 -14.57 -10.09
CA HIS A 109 17.10 -13.76 -11.31
C HIS A 109 16.23 -14.42 -12.39
N THR A 110 15.40 -13.62 -13.08
CA THR A 110 14.45 -14.08 -14.11
C THR A 110 15.04 -14.99 -15.18
N LEU A 111 16.26 -14.68 -15.62
CA LEU A 111 17.00 -15.44 -16.63
C LEU A 111 17.82 -16.63 -16.07
N SER A 112 17.77 -16.88 -14.76
CA SER A 112 18.48 -18.00 -14.14
C SER A 112 17.80 -19.34 -14.45
N GLN A 113 18.33 -20.44 -13.88
CA GLN A 113 17.90 -21.79 -14.22
C GLN A 113 16.41 -22.02 -13.94
N GLN A 114 15.69 -22.47 -14.97
CA GLN A 114 14.25 -22.77 -14.91
C GLN A 114 13.94 -24.21 -14.48
N ASN A 115 14.90 -25.12 -14.68
CA ASN A 115 14.77 -26.57 -14.47
C ASN A 115 15.81 -27.05 -13.45
N SER A 116 15.71 -26.57 -12.22
CA SER A 116 16.60 -26.90 -11.11
C SER A 116 15.77 -27.03 -9.83
N SER A 117 16.16 -27.92 -8.92
CA SER A 117 15.48 -28.11 -7.63
C SER A 117 16.18 -27.37 -6.47
N THR A 118 17.36 -26.80 -6.70
CA THR A 118 18.20 -26.22 -5.63
C THR A 118 18.75 -24.84 -5.93
N PHE A 119 18.63 -24.34 -7.16
CA PHE A 119 19.26 -23.08 -7.57
C PHE A 119 18.43 -22.39 -8.66
N GLY A 120 18.36 -21.06 -8.61
CA GLY A 120 17.69 -20.29 -9.65
C GLY A 120 16.19 -20.11 -9.41
N ILE A 121 15.60 -19.30 -10.27
CA ILE A 121 14.19 -18.90 -10.23
C ILE A 121 13.24 -20.09 -10.36
N GLY A 122 13.60 -21.13 -11.13
CA GLY A 122 12.78 -22.33 -11.26
C GLY A 122 12.62 -23.09 -9.94
N ALA A 123 13.73 -23.23 -9.19
CA ALA A 123 13.70 -23.88 -7.88
C ALA A 123 12.88 -23.09 -6.86
N ALA A 124 12.99 -21.76 -6.88
CA ALA A 124 12.20 -20.88 -6.03
C ALA A 124 10.70 -20.97 -6.35
N ARG A 125 10.31 -20.88 -7.63
CA ARG A 125 8.93 -21.02 -8.10
C ARG A 125 8.30 -22.32 -7.63
N ASP A 126 8.97 -23.44 -7.87
CA ASP A 126 8.44 -24.77 -7.57
C ASP A 126 8.29 -24.95 -6.05
N TRP A 127 9.25 -24.43 -5.27
CA TRP A 127 9.16 -24.45 -3.81
C TRP A 127 8.01 -23.59 -3.26
N ILE A 128 7.81 -22.36 -3.78
CA ILE A 128 6.69 -21.49 -3.38
C ILE A 128 5.36 -22.20 -3.65
N TYR A 129 5.23 -22.82 -4.83
CA TYR A 129 4.03 -23.58 -5.20
C TYR A 129 3.77 -24.75 -4.26
N GLU A 130 4.78 -25.58 -3.98
CA GLU A 130 4.66 -26.73 -3.08
C GLU A 130 4.30 -26.29 -1.65
N ASP A 131 4.89 -25.20 -1.16
CA ASP A 131 4.65 -24.69 0.19
C ASP A 131 3.23 -24.10 0.33
N MET A 132 2.78 -23.32 -0.68
CA MET A 132 1.40 -22.82 -0.74
C MET A 132 0.37 -23.96 -0.91
N GLN A 133 0.69 -25.00 -1.69
CA GLN A 133 -0.17 -26.19 -1.77
C GLN A 133 -0.29 -26.88 -0.42
N GLY A 134 0.80 -26.96 0.34
CA GLY A 134 0.77 -27.45 1.71
C GLY A 134 -0.19 -26.66 2.62
N TYR A 135 -0.30 -25.34 2.43
CA TYR A 135 -1.29 -24.52 3.13
C TYR A 135 -2.72 -24.87 2.71
N ALA A 136 -2.97 -25.01 1.41
CA ALA A 136 -4.28 -25.38 0.89
C ALA A 136 -4.75 -26.76 1.39
N GLU A 137 -3.84 -27.74 1.47
CA GLU A 137 -4.10 -29.09 1.99
C GLU A 137 -4.40 -29.13 3.50
N GLN A 138 -3.78 -28.23 4.26
CA GLN A 138 -4.02 -28.09 5.70
C GLN A 138 -5.28 -27.27 6.02
N GLY A 139 -5.79 -26.53 5.04
CA GLY A 139 -7.00 -25.75 5.14
C GLY A 139 -8.29 -26.56 4.96
N ASP A 140 -9.39 -25.86 4.67
CA ASP A 140 -10.71 -26.45 4.42
C ASP A 140 -10.93 -26.88 2.94
N GLY A 141 -9.89 -26.80 2.11
CA GLY A 141 -9.95 -27.07 0.67
C GLY A 141 -10.52 -25.91 -0.17
N SER A 142 -10.68 -24.72 0.40
CA SER A 142 -11.15 -23.53 -0.34
C SER A 142 -10.09 -22.82 -1.18
N MET A 143 -8.81 -23.03 -0.86
CA MET A 143 -7.68 -22.42 -1.55
C MET A 143 -7.25 -23.27 -2.75
N GLU A 144 -7.12 -22.62 -3.91
CA GLU A 144 -6.57 -23.19 -5.13
C GLU A 144 -5.19 -22.57 -5.39
N VAL A 145 -4.18 -23.39 -5.67
CA VAL A 145 -2.83 -22.92 -6.02
C VAL A 145 -2.49 -23.33 -7.45
N TYR A 146 -2.10 -22.37 -8.28
CA TYR A 146 -1.80 -22.58 -9.70
C TYR A 146 -0.69 -21.65 -10.21
N PHE A 147 -0.17 -21.97 -11.40
CA PHE A 147 0.77 -21.13 -12.13
C PHE A 147 0.07 -20.24 -13.14
N ASP A 148 0.46 -18.97 -13.16
CA ASP A 148 0.13 -18.02 -14.22
C ASP A 148 1.40 -17.76 -15.04
N SER A 149 1.48 -18.36 -16.23
CA SER A 149 2.73 -18.48 -17.00
C SER A 149 2.58 -17.99 -18.43
N TYR A 150 3.62 -17.30 -18.93
CA TYR A 150 3.74 -16.95 -20.33
C TYR A 150 5.21 -16.87 -20.77
N ILE A 151 5.45 -16.90 -22.09
CA ILE A 151 6.78 -16.67 -22.65
C ILE A 151 6.95 -15.17 -22.92
N GLN A 152 7.83 -14.53 -22.15
CA GLN A 152 8.26 -13.17 -22.41
C GLN A 152 9.25 -13.16 -23.58
N GLY A 153 8.98 -12.33 -24.58
CA GLY A 153 9.86 -12.11 -25.72
C GLY A 153 11.09 -11.26 -25.39
N VAL A 154 11.99 -11.10 -26.36
CA VAL A 154 13.20 -10.27 -26.22
C VAL A 154 12.83 -8.82 -25.88
N GLY A 155 13.51 -8.26 -24.89
CA GLY A 155 13.34 -6.90 -24.38
C GLY A 155 14.68 -6.31 -23.93
N SER A 156 14.66 -5.10 -23.36
CA SER A 156 15.88 -4.38 -22.95
C SER A 156 16.71 -5.12 -21.90
N ARG A 157 16.06 -5.86 -20.99
CA ARG A 157 16.68 -6.69 -19.93
C ARG A 157 16.41 -8.19 -20.10
N ILE A 158 15.88 -8.59 -21.27
CA ILE A 158 15.55 -9.98 -21.60
C ILE A 158 16.19 -10.31 -22.97
N PRO A 159 17.42 -10.86 -23.00
CA PRO A 159 18.18 -11.02 -24.25
C PRO A 159 17.71 -12.20 -25.11
N PHE A 160 16.92 -13.11 -24.53
CA PHE A 160 16.31 -14.26 -25.20
C PHE A 160 14.95 -14.57 -24.56
N PRO A 161 14.03 -15.24 -25.29
CA PRO A 161 12.74 -15.59 -24.72
C PRO A 161 12.87 -16.43 -23.46
N VAL A 162 12.11 -16.09 -22.42
CA VAL A 162 12.13 -16.75 -21.11
C VAL A 162 10.72 -16.98 -20.62
N ASN A 163 10.52 -18.07 -19.87
CA ASN A 163 9.25 -18.31 -19.21
C ASN A 163 9.17 -17.45 -17.95
N ILE A 164 8.16 -16.58 -17.88
CA ILE A 164 7.77 -15.86 -16.67
C ILE A 164 6.62 -16.64 -16.04
N THR A 165 6.66 -16.88 -14.74
CA THR A 165 5.61 -17.64 -14.06
C THR A 165 5.35 -17.06 -12.69
N ASN A 166 4.16 -16.52 -12.49
CA ASN A 166 3.67 -16.16 -11.18
C ASN A 166 3.14 -17.43 -10.48
N VAL A 167 3.24 -17.49 -9.15
CA VAL A 167 2.59 -18.49 -8.32
C VAL A 167 1.41 -17.85 -7.62
N VAL A 168 0.21 -18.35 -7.87
CA VAL A 168 -1.04 -17.77 -7.38
C VAL A 168 -1.71 -18.74 -6.42
N ALA A 169 -1.98 -18.30 -5.19
CA ALA A 169 -2.95 -18.92 -4.30
C ALA A 169 -4.23 -18.08 -4.29
N ARG A 170 -5.38 -18.69 -4.57
CA ARG A 170 -6.68 -18.02 -4.71
C ARG A 170 -7.70 -18.65 -3.79
N ILE A 171 -8.48 -17.83 -3.09
CA ILE A 171 -9.67 -18.26 -2.34
C ILE A 171 -10.87 -17.49 -2.90
N ASN A 172 -11.88 -18.20 -3.39
CA ASN A 172 -13.09 -17.59 -3.93
C ASN A 172 -14.00 -17.06 -2.82
N GLY A 173 -14.56 -15.88 -3.05
CA GLY A 173 -15.56 -15.26 -2.18
C GLY A 173 -16.85 -16.07 -2.09
N THR A 174 -17.53 -16.02 -0.93
CA THR A 174 -18.84 -16.68 -0.73
C THR A 174 -20.04 -15.84 -1.17
N GLU A 175 -19.90 -14.51 -1.18
CA GLU A 175 -21.00 -13.57 -1.42
C GLU A 175 -20.80 -12.80 -2.73
N ASP A 176 -19.63 -12.18 -2.91
CA ASP A 176 -19.25 -11.52 -4.17
C ASP A 176 -17.91 -12.08 -4.67
N SER A 177 -18.00 -13.19 -5.42
CA SER A 177 -16.82 -13.82 -6.01
C SER A 177 -16.19 -13.02 -7.17
N ASN A 178 -16.89 -12.00 -7.70
CA ASN A 178 -16.39 -11.19 -8.81
C ASN A 178 -15.46 -10.07 -8.33
N ARG A 179 -15.74 -9.51 -7.13
CA ARG A 179 -14.80 -8.64 -6.42
C ARG A 179 -13.56 -9.43 -5.99
N THR A 180 -12.40 -8.91 -6.39
CA THR A 180 -11.11 -9.53 -6.12
C THR A 180 -10.16 -8.53 -5.45
N TYR A 181 -9.49 -9.00 -4.41
CA TYR A 181 -8.39 -8.31 -3.76
C TYR A 181 -7.11 -9.11 -3.97
N VAL A 182 -6.01 -8.43 -4.29
CA VAL A 182 -4.74 -9.08 -4.62
C VAL A 182 -3.64 -8.56 -3.69
N VAL A 183 -2.79 -9.43 -3.18
CA VAL A 183 -1.50 -9.06 -2.57
C VAL A 183 -0.37 -9.63 -3.44
N THR A 184 0.64 -8.82 -3.73
CA THR A 184 1.78 -9.18 -4.58
C THR A 184 3.11 -8.87 -3.91
N GLY A 185 4.09 -9.75 -4.10
CA GLY A 185 5.50 -9.56 -3.79
C GLY A 185 6.32 -10.39 -4.78
N HIS A 186 7.45 -9.87 -5.23
CA HIS A 186 8.19 -10.53 -6.31
C HIS A 186 9.23 -11.50 -5.76
N TYR A 187 9.28 -12.70 -6.36
CA TYR A 187 10.23 -13.71 -5.92
C TYR A 187 11.52 -13.73 -6.74
N ASP A 188 11.64 -12.95 -7.82
CA ASP A 188 12.93 -12.76 -8.48
C ASP A 188 13.85 -11.82 -7.69
N SER A 189 15.15 -11.91 -7.95
CA SER A 189 16.19 -11.07 -7.33
C SER A 189 17.28 -10.77 -8.35
N ARG A 190 18.12 -9.77 -8.08
CA ARG A 190 19.22 -9.43 -8.99
C ARG A 190 20.46 -8.91 -8.29
N ARG A 191 21.55 -8.91 -9.06
CA ARG A 191 22.82 -8.28 -8.74
C ARG A 191 22.90 -6.84 -9.25
N LEU A 192 24.07 -6.24 -9.04
CA LEU A 192 24.40 -4.91 -9.55
C LEU A 192 24.25 -4.87 -11.08
N ASP A 193 24.90 -5.80 -11.77
CA ASP A 193 24.66 -6.01 -13.20
C ASP A 193 23.33 -6.75 -13.38
N VAL A 194 22.34 -6.03 -13.92
CA VAL A 194 21.00 -6.55 -14.22
C VAL A 194 21.01 -7.68 -15.25
N MET A 195 22.13 -7.93 -15.92
CA MET A 195 22.29 -9.03 -16.87
C MET A 195 23.09 -10.21 -16.30
N ASP A 196 23.64 -10.12 -15.09
CA ASP A 196 24.27 -11.27 -14.43
C ASP A 196 23.20 -12.15 -13.76
N TYR A 197 22.76 -13.17 -14.50
CA TYR A 197 21.77 -14.16 -14.05
C TYR A 197 22.39 -15.42 -13.45
N THR A 198 23.70 -15.41 -13.17
CA THR A 198 24.44 -16.60 -12.71
C THR A 198 25.07 -16.40 -11.34
N GLY A 199 25.45 -15.18 -10.99
CA GLY A 199 26.02 -14.86 -9.69
C GLY A 199 24.97 -14.84 -8.58
N ASP A 200 25.44 -15.00 -7.35
CA ASP A 200 24.58 -15.01 -6.17
C ASP A 200 23.89 -13.65 -5.97
N ALA A 201 22.58 -13.69 -5.77
CA ALA A 201 21.72 -12.56 -5.43
C ALA A 201 20.71 -13.05 -4.39
N PRO A 202 21.07 -13.10 -3.09
CA PRO A 202 20.22 -13.70 -2.09
C PRO A 202 18.89 -12.96 -1.94
N GLY A 203 18.82 -11.64 -2.12
CA GLY A 203 17.55 -10.91 -2.20
C GLY A 203 16.65 -11.15 -0.98
N ALA A 204 17.22 -11.08 0.22
CA ALA A 204 16.53 -11.44 1.46
C ALA A 204 15.44 -10.42 1.83
N ASP A 205 15.72 -9.13 1.66
CA ASP A 205 14.74 -8.06 1.76
C ASP A 205 14.02 -7.82 0.43
N ASP A 206 14.73 -7.76 -0.70
CA ASP A 206 14.28 -7.44 -2.05
C ASP A 206 14.21 -8.71 -2.97
N ASP A 207 13.06 -9.38 -3.08
CA ASP A 207 11.82 -9.19 -2.32
C ASP A 207 11.34 -10.49 -1.62
N ALA A 208 12.28 -11.26 -1.06
CA ALA A 208 11.88 -12.40 -0.24
C ALA A 208 11.05 -11.98 0.98
N SER A 209 11.20 -10.74 1.48
CA SER A 209 10.40 -10.19 2.57
C SER A 209 8.92 -10.02 2.17
N GLY A 210 8.62 -9.45 1.00
CA GLY A 210 7.26 -9.32 0.46
C GLY A 210 6.61 -10.67 0.16
N VAL A 211 7.38 -11.62 -0.40
CA VAL A 211 6.91 -12.99 -0.63
C VAL A 211 6.60 -13.71 0.69
N ALA A 212 7.39 -13.49 1.74
CA ALA A 212 7.10 -14.04 3.06
C ALA A 212 5.82 -13.46 3.66
N VAL A 213 5.57 -12.16 3.49
CA VAL A 213 4.31 -11.52 3.91
C VAL A 213 3.10 -12.19 3.27
N LEU A 214 3.07 -12.32 1.93
CA LEU A 214 1.90 -12.87 1.24
C LEU A 214 1.72 -14.38 1.50
N MET A 215 2.81 -15.14 1.64
CA MET A 215 2.76 -16.58 1.94
C MET A 215 2.26 -16.84 3.36
N GLU A 216 2.68 -16.02 4.33
CA GLU A 216 2.22 -16.13 5.70
C GLU A 216 0.73 -15.77 5.83
N MET A 217 0.29 -14.73 5.10
CA MET A 217 -1.13 -14.43 4.95
C MET A 217 -1.91 -15.63 4.37
N ALA A 218 -1.41 -16.24 3.28
CA ALA A 218 -2.05 -17.41 2.69
C ALA A 218 -2.17 -18.57 3.70
N ARG A 219 -1.11 -18.86 4.47
CA ARG A 219 -1.11 -19.90 5.52
C ARG A 219 -2.18 -19.67 6.58
N VAL A 220 -2.33 -18.43 7.05
CA VAL A 220 -3.32 -18.06 8.08
C VAL A 220 -4.73 -18.14 7.50
N VAL A 221 -4.98 -17.53 6.34
CA VAL A 221 -6.32 -17.45 5.74
C VAL A 221 -6.83 -18.82 5.31
N ALA A 222 -5.96 -19.73 4.85
CA ALA A 222 -6.34 -21.10 4.46
C ALA A 222 -7.08 -21.88 5.57
N LYS A 223 -6.86 -21.53 6.85
CA LYS A 223 -7.44 -22.24 8.01
C LYS A 223 -8.79 -21.70 8.48
N MET A 224 -9.18 -20.50 8.06
CA MET A 224 -10.27 -19.74 8.68
C MET A 224 -11.60 -19.84 7.94
N GLY A 225 -11.57 -20.32 6.69
CA GLY A 225 -12.74 -20.42 5.83
C GLY A 225 -12.70 -19.39 4.70
N LYS A 226 -13.80 -19.32 3.95
CA LYS A 226 -13.88 -18.47 2.76
C LYS A 226 -14.23 -17.03 3.11
N PRO A 227 -13.52 -16.02 2.58
CA PRO A 227 -13.91 -14.62 2.67
C PRO A 227 -15.20 -14.34 1.88
N LYS A 228 -15.83 -13.19 2.10
CA LYS A 228 -17.02 -12.77 1.34
C LYS A 228 -16.69 -12.41 -0.12
N SER A 229 -15.54 -11.79 -0.37
CA SER A 229 -14.98 -11.51 -1.71
C SER A 229 -13.68 -12.27 -1.98
N THR A 230 -13.35 -12.47 -3.26
CA THR A 230 -12.17 -13.26 -3.66
C THR A 230 -10.86 -12.62 -3.21
N MET A 231 -9.95 -13.43 -2.69
CA MET A 231 -8.59 -13.02 -2.33
C MET A 231 -7.56 -13.81 -3.16
N MET A 232 -6.53 -13.12 -3.63
CA MET A 232 -5.39 -13.71 -4.34
C MET A 232 -4.06 -13.32 -3.67
N PHE A 233 -3.22 -14.31 -3.40
CA PHE A 233 -1.86 -14.15 -2.90
C PHE A 233 -0.91 -14.56 -4.03
N VAL A 234 -0.11 -13.61 -4.51
CA VAL A 234 0.63 -13.79 -5.77
C VAL A 234 2.11 -13.50 -5.56
N ALA A 235 2.92 -14.56 -5.67
CA ALA A 235 4.36 -14.40 -5.84
C ALA A 235 4.65 -14.16 -7.34
N THR A 236 5.06 -12.95 -7.69
CA THR A 236 5.29 -12.50 -9.06
C THR A 236 6.73 -12.74 -9.51
N ALA A 237 6.94 -12.92 -10.81
CA ALA A 237 8.26 -13.06 -11.41
C ALA A 237 8.58 -11.92 -12.38
N GLY A 238 9.84 -11.53 -12.48
CA GLY A 238 10.31 -10.60 -13.49
C GLY A 238 10.03 -9.14 -13.18
N GLU A 239 9.89 -8.79 -11.89
CA GLU A 239 9.88 -7.40 -11.43
C GLU A 239 11.17 -6.71 -11.92
N GLU A 240 12.30 -7.35 -11.66
CA GLU A 240 13.63 -6.73 -11.76
C GLU A 240 14.05 -6.44 -13.20
N GLN A 241 13.46 -7.17 -14.14
CA GLN A 241 13.70 -7.03 -15.56
C GLN A 241 12.64 -6.16 -16.26
N GLY A 242 11.56 -5.77 -15.57
CA GLY A 242 10.57 -4.84 -16.09
C GLY A 242 9.11 -5.11 -15.72
N LEU A 243 8.84 -5.54 -14.48
CA LEU A 243 7.47 -5.74 -13.95
C LEU A 243 6.65 -6.77 -14.73
N TYR A 244 7.32 -7.75 -15.34
CA TYR A 244 6.73 -8.62 -16.36
C TYR A 244 5.59 -9.48 -15.80
N GLY A 245 5.79 -10.11 -14.64
CA GLY A 245 4.80 -10.98 -14.01
C GLY A 245 3.54 -10.23 -13.58
N ALA A 246 3.68 -9.13 -12.84
CA ALA A 246 2.53 -8.33 -12.40
C ALA A 246 1.79 -7.68 -13.56
N THR A 247 2.50 -7.18 -14.58
CA THR A 247 1.87 -6.61 -15.78
C THR A 247 1.04 -7.67 -16.50
N HIS A 248 1.60 -8.87 -16.71
CA HIS A 248 0.87 -9.98 -17.32
C HIS A 248 -0.38 -10.37 -16.53
N LEU A 249 -0.26 -10.51 -15.21
CA LEU A 249 -1.39 -10.85 -14.36
C LEU A 249 -2.49 -9.77 -14.44
N ALA A 250 -2.13 -8.50 -14.32
CA ALA A 250 -3.09 -7.40 -14.39
C ALA A 250 -3.81 -7.36 -15.74
N GLU A 251 -3.09 -7.54 -16.85
CA GLU A 251 -3.69 -7.64 -18.19
C GLU A 251 -4.61 -8.86 -18.33
N THR A 252 -4.22 -10.02 -17.79
CA THR A 252 -5.04 -11.24 -17.80
C THR A 252 -6.33 -11.04 -17.00
N LEU A 253 -6.25 -10.44 -15.82
CA LEU A 253 -7.42 -10.10 -15.00
C LEU A 253 -8.33 -9.09 -15.71
N LYS A 254 -7.76 -8.07 -16.37
CA LYS A 254 -8.50 -7.09 -17.15
C LYS A 254 -9.24 -7.73 -18.33
N ASN A 255 -8.56 -8.59 -19.07
CA ASN A 255 -9.13 -9.31 -20.21
C ASN A 255 -10.24 -10.29 -19.78
N ALA A 256 -10.12 -10.85 -18.58
CA ALA A 256 -11.16 -11.68 -17.96
C ALA A 256 -12.29 -10.86 -17.31
N SER A 257 -12.26 -9.52 -17.39
CA SER A 257 -13.24 -8.62 -16.76
C SER A 257 -13.37 -8.80 -15.25
N ILE A 258 -12.29 -9.21 -14.58
CA ILE A 258 -12.27 -9.34 -13.12
C ILE A 258 -12.26 -7.95 -12.49
N ASN A 259 -13.15 -7.74 -11.51
CA ASN A 259 -13.20 -6.51 -10.74
C ASN A 259 -12.15 -6.56 -9.62
N VAL A 260 -10.92 -6.14 -9.91
CA VAL A 260 -9.89 -5.96 -8.88
C VAL A 260 -10.11 -4.62 -8.19
N GLU A 261 -10.50 -4.65 -6.91
CA GLU A 261 -10.79 -3.44 -6.13
C GLU A 261 -9.59 -2.92 -5.34
N GLY A 262 -8.52 -3.71 -5.24
CA GLY A 262 -7.29 -3.29 -4.61
C GLY A 262 -6.16 -4.29 -4.81
N ASN A 263 -4.96 -3.78 -5.11
CA ASN A 263 -3.71 -4.51 -5.00
C ASN A 263 -2.82 -3.94 -3.88
N TRP A 264 -2.34 -4.82 -2.99
CA TRP A 264 -1.34 -4.54 -1.97
C TRP A 264 -0.02 -5.11 -2.46
N ASN A 265 0.83 -4.27 -3.05
CA ASN A 265 2.19 -4.67 -3.40
C ASN A 265 3.10 -4.46 -2.19
N VAL A 266 3.68 -5.52 -1.65
CA VAL A 266 4.61 -5.50 -0.50
C VAL A 266 6.03 -5.63 -1.01
N ASP A 267 6.77 -4.52 -1.08
CA ASP A 267 8.10 -4.48 -1.69
C ASP A 267 8.81 -3.14 -1.36
N THR A 268 9.97 -3.10 -0.70
CA THR A 268 10.57 -4.14 0.16
C THR A 268 10.16 -3.86 1.60
N VAL A 269 10.05 -4.88 2.45
CA VAL A 269 9.44 -4.76 3.79
C VAL A 269 10.19 -5.55 4.86
N GLY A 270 11.50 -5.68 4.71
CA GLY A 270 12.37 -6.51 5.54
C GLY A 270 12.89 -5.82 6.80
N THR A 271 12.97 -4.49 6.87
CA THR A 271 13.49 -3.83 8.08
C THR A 271 13.00 -2.40 8.27
N GLY A 272 12.87 -1.97 9.53
CA GLY A 272 12.63 -0.55 9.88
C GLY A 272 13.89 0.18 10.35
N LYS A 273 15.05 -0.48 10.34
CA LYS A 273 16.24 -0.09 11.13
C LYS A 273 17.41 0.45 10.31
N ASN A 274 17.21 0.75 9.02
CA ASN A 274 18.32 1.20 8.18
C ASN A 274 18.88 2.57 8.60
N SER A 275 20.18 2.57 8.95
CA SER A 275 21.03 3.71 9.25
C SER A 275 21.26 4.54 7.98
N PRO A 276 21.44 5.89 7.99
CA PRO A 276 21.87 6.74 9.11
C PRO A 276 20.78 7.63 9.73
N PHE A 277 19.50 7.41 9.40
CA PHE A 277 18.44 8.32 9.82
C PHE A 277 17.99 8.02 11.27
N HIS A 278 18.15 9.00 12.17
CA HIS A 278 17.69 8.94 13.55
C HIS A 278 16.60 10.01 13.79
N PRO A 279 15.54 9.71 14.57
CA PRO A 279 15.26 8.45 15.26
C PRO A 279 14.86 7.33 14.30
N ILE A 280 15.39 6.13 14.56
CA ILE A 280 14.94 4.89 13.90
C ILE A 280 13.51 4.61 14.36
N ASN A 281 12.63 4.27 13.42
CA ASN A 281 11.27 3.83 13.72
C ASN A 281 11.02 2.46 13.07
N ASP A 282 11.18 1.42 13.87
CA ASP A 282 10.92 0.01 13.54
C ASP A 282 9.44 -0.39 13.64
N TYR A 283 8.56 0.60 13.77
CA TYR A 283 7.12 0.43 13.86
C TYR A 283 6.39 1.32 12.84
N THR A 284 7.02 1.69 11.72
CA THR A 284 6.33 2.37 10.62
C THR A 284 6.65 1.76 9.27
N VAL A 285 5.60 1.36 8.56
CA VAL A 285 5.66 1.02 7.13
C VAL A 285 5.05 2.16 6.31
N ARG A 286 5.66 2.47 5.16
CA ARG A 286 5.11 3.47 4.24
C ARG A 286 4.18 2.78 3.25
N VAL A 287 3.07 3.43 2.93
CA VAL A 287 2.15 2.99 1.88
C VAL A 287 2.06 4.08 0.83
N PHE A 288 2.34 3.77 -0.42
CA PHE A 288 2.32 4.73 -1.53
C PHE A 288 1.03 4.57 -2.33
N GLY A 289 0.35 5.69 -2.58
CA GLY A 289 -0.89 5.74 -3.37
C GLY A 289 -0.76 6.75 -4.51
N ALA A 290 -0.86 6.26 -5.74
CA ALA A 290 -0.74 7.07 -6.95
C ALA A 290 -1.85 8.12 -7.07
N SER A 291 -1.52 9.34 -7.50
CA SER A 291 -2.52 10.39 -7.78
C SER A 291 -3.35 10.08 -9.03
N ILE A 292 -4.45 10.81 -9.22
CA ILE A 292 -5.29 10.70 -10.43
C ILE A 292 -4.53 10.99 -11.74
N PHE A 293 -3.41 11.73 -11.66
CA PHE A 293 -2.56 12.05 -12.81
C PHE A 293 -1.55 10.96 -13.17
N TYR A 294 -1.57 9.81 -12.48
CA TYR A 294 -0.72 8.70 -12.88
C TYR A 294 -1.14 8.24 -14.29
N PRO A 295 -0.20 8.13 -15.24
CA PRO A 295 -0.52 7.82 -16.63
C PRO A 295 -1.40 6.57 -16.76
N ASN A 296 -2.38 6.63 -17.65
CA ASN A 296 -3.31 5.54 -17.99
C ASN A 296 -4.23 5.06 -16.86
N TYR A 297 -4.19 5.65 -15.66
CA TYR A 297 -5.05 5.23 -14.56
C TYR A 297 -6.55 5.37 -14.89
N THR A 298 -6.96 6.55 -15.40
CA THR A 298 -8.36 6.76 -15.82
C THR A 298 -8.61 6.44 -17.29
N GLY A 299 -7.55 6.52 -18.12
CA GLY A 299 -7.68 6.55 -19.58
C GLY A 299 -8.55 7.70 -20.12
N ASN A 300 -8.95 8.66 -19.28
CA ASN A 300 -9.95 9.67 -19.56
C ASN A 300 -9.49 11.06 -19.09
N ALA A 301 -8.86 11.80 -20.00
CA ALA A 301 -8.39 13.16 -19.74
C ALA A 301 -9.50 14.15 -19.32
N ALA A 302 -10.77 13.88 -19.64
CA ALA A 302 -11.87 14.72 -19.16
C ALA A 302 -12.14 14.50 -17.67
N LEU A 303 -12.09 13.24 -17.22
CA LEU A 303 -12.22 12.88 -15.82
C LEU A 303 -11.05 13.44 -15.00
N GLU A 304 -9.81 13.27 -15.45
CA GLU A 304 -8.63 13.86 -14.80
C GLU A 304 -8.74 15.38 -14.64
N ARG A 305 -9.25 16.07 -15.67
CA ARG A 305 -9.51 17.52 -15.60
C ARG A 305 -10.58 17.86 -14.57
N GLN A 306 -11.66 17.09 -14.47
CA GLN A 306 -12.68 17.31 -13.44
C GLN A 306 -12.08 17.21 -12.04
N TYR A 307 -11.33 16.14 -11.74
CA TYR A 307 -10.63 15.99 -10.46
C TYR A 307 -9.68 17.17 -10.19
N ALA A 308 -8.94 17.63 -11.20
CA ALA A 308 -8.02 18.76 -11.06
C ALA A 308 -8.74 20.07 -10.69
N VAL A 309 -9.91 20.33 -11.29
CA VAL A 309 -10.66 21.57 -11.09
C VAL A 309 -11.30 21.65 -9.72
N ILE A 310 -11.76 20.53 -9.15
CA ILE A 310 -12.43 20.48 -7.84
C ILE A 310 -11.49 20.12 -6.67
N GLY A 311 -10.20 20.01 -6.95
CA GLY A 311 -9.18 19.77 -5.94
C GLY A 311 -8.98 18.32 -5.49
N GLY A 312 -9.49 17.35 -6.26
CA GLY A 312 -9.41 15.92 -5.97
C GLY A 312 -8.08 15.25 -6.38
N TRP A 313 -6.97 15.99 -6.50
CA TRP A 313 -5.67 15.44 -6.91
C TRP A 313 -5.10 14.40 -5.92
N ASN A 314 -5.56 14.45 -4.66
CA ASN A 314 -5.23 13.50 -3.61
C ASN A 314 -6.35 12.48 -3.31
N ASP A 315 -7.36 12.37 -4.18
CA ASP A 315 -8.55 11.55 -3.93
C ASP A 315 -8.79 10.45 -4.97
N SER A 316 -7.73 10.04 -5.66
CA SER A 316 -7.77 8.86 -6.55
C SER A 316 -8.11 7.59 -5.75
N PRO A 317 -8.65 6.54 -6.39
CA PRO A 317 -8.92 5.28 -5.70
C PRO A 317 -7.69 4.63 -5.04
N PRO A 318 -6.45 4.65 -5.60
CA PRO A 318 -5.24 4.25 -4.87
C PRO A 318 -5.03 5.03 -3.57
N GLN A 319 -5.31 6.33 -3.56
CA GLN A 319 -5.17 7.16 -2.36
C GLN A 319 -6.30 6.89 -1.37
N GLN A 320 -7.54 6.63 -1.83
CA GLN A 320 -8.63 6.17 -0.95
C GLN A 320 -8.33 4.80 -0.34
N LEU A 321 -7.75 3.88 -1.11
CA LEU A 321 -7.27 2.60 -0.61
C LEU A 321 -6.18 2.79 0.44
N GLY A 322 -5.21 3.68 0.21
CA GLY A 322 -4.20 4.04 1.20
C GLY A 322 -4.77 4.64 2.50
N ARG A 323 -5.79 5.50 2.41
CA ARG A 323 -6.48 6.05 3.60
C ARG A 323 -7.19 4.96 4.37
N TYR A 324 -7.91 4.10 3.66
CA TYR A 324 -8.58 2.94 4.22
C TYR A 324 -7.60 2.03 4.97
N ILE A 325 -6.47 1.69 4.36
CA ILE A 325 -5.41 0.87 4.97
C ILE A 325 -4.92 1.51 6.26
N ALA A 326 -4.64 2.80 6.24
CA ALA A 326 -4.16 3.49 7.44
C ALA A 326 -5.23 3.54 8.54
N GLU A 327 -6.53 3.63 8.19
CA GLU A 327 -7.63 3.70 9.16
C GLU A 327 -7.84 2.34 9.82
N VAL A 328 -7.88 1.28 9.03
CA VAL A 328 -8.01 -0.09 9.54
C VAL A 328 -6.77 -0.48 10.37
N ALA A 329 -5.57 -0.12 9.92
CA ALA A 329 -4.35 -0.36 10.70
C ALA A 329 -4.36 0.37 12.04
N ALA A 330 -4.84 1.62 12.08
CA ALA A 330 -4.99 2.39 13.31
C ALA A 330 -6.01 1.75 14.27
N GLY A 331 -7.15 1.27 13.76
CA GLY A 331 -8.16 0.58 14.59
C GLY A 331 -7.70 -0.80 15.06
N ALA A 332 -6.76 -1.43 14.35
CA ALA A 332 -6.15 -2.71 14.70
C ALA A 332 -4.77 -2.57 15.37
N VAL A 333 -4.36 -1.37 15.80
CA VAL A 333 -2.99 -1.05 16.23
C VAL A 333 -2.45 -2.00 17.30
N GLU A 334 -3.28 -2.40 18.26
CA GLU A 334 -2.91 -3.31 19.35
C GLU A 334 -2.56 -4.74 18.86
N TRP A 335 -3.14 -5.17 17.74
CA TRP A 335 -2.91 -6.51 17.17
C TRP A 335 -1.82 -6.51 16.10
N VAL A 336 -1.73 -5.44 15.31
CA VAL A 336 -0.74 -5.35 14.22
C VAL A 336 0.63 -4.89 14.70
N GLY A 337 0.68 -4.09 15.76
CA GLY A 337 1.95 -3.61 16.34
C GLY A 337 2.72 -2.65 15.44
N MET A 338 2.10 -2.06 14.42
CA MET A 338 2.76 -1.29 13.35
C MET A 338 1.91 -0.08 12.95
N GLN A 339 2.57 1.00 12.57
CA GLN A 339 1.95 2.21 12.05
C GLN A 339 2.06 2.26 10.54
N VAL A 340 1.06 2.86 9.90
CA VAL A 340 1.05 3.08 8.45
C VAL A 340 1.23 4.56 8.16
N LYS A 341 2.23 4.89 7.35
CA LYS A 341 2.41 6.23 6.81
C LYS A 341 2.05 6.28 5.32
N LEU A 342 0.91 6.87 5.01
CA LEU A 342 0.52 7.11 3.61
C LEU A 342 1.39 8.21 2.96
N MET A 343 1.91 7.89 1.78
CA MET A 343 2.67 8.74 0.89
C MET A 343 1.82 9.05 -0.35
N TYR A 344 1.49 10.32 -0.57
CA TYR A 344 0.61 10.77 -1.66
C TYR A 344 1.35 10.91 -2.99
N ARG A 345 1.91 9.80 -3.46
CA ARG A 345 2.60 9.64 -4.74
C ARG A 345 2.66 8.15 -5.09
N HIS A 346 2.86 7.83 -6.36
CA HIS A 346 2.91 6.44 -6.81
C HIS A 346 4.07 5.65 -6.17
N ASP A 347 5.26 6.25 -6.08
CA ASP A 347 6.45 5.60 -5.53
C ASP A 347 7.51 6.64 -5.08
N ARG A 348 8.64 6.14 -4.62
CA ARG A 348 9.93 6.81 -4.41
C ARG A 348 10.46 7.35 -5.75
N PHE A 349 11.39 8.30 -5.67
CA PHE A 349 11.89 8.98 -6.87
C PHE A 349 12.62 8.00 -7.81
N GLY A 350 12.12 7.88 -9.05
CA GLY A 350 12.74 7.05 -10.09
C GLY A 350 12.59 5.54 -9.86
N ARG A 351 11.68 5.12 -8.98
CA ARG A 351 11.40 3.72 -8.65
C ARG A 351 9.97 3.34 -9.04
N GLY A 352 9.71 2.06 -9.07
CA GLY A 352 8.42 1.43 -9.32
C GLY A 352 8.46 0.00 -8.79
N GLY A 353 7.33 -0.69 -8.83
CA GLY A 353 7.17 -2.08 -8.40
C GLY A 353 5.89 -2.65 -8.99
N ASP A 354 5.51 -3.86 -8.61
CA ASP A 354 4.39 -4.60 -9.22
C ASP A 354 3.04 -3.87 -9.22
N HIS A 355 2.77 -3.00 -8.25
CA HIS A 355 1.56 -2.16 -8.22
C HIS A 355 1.39 -1.34 -9.52
N VAL A 356 2.48 -0.99 -10.22
CA VAL A 356 2.43 -0.23 -11.49
C VAL A 356 1.65 -1.01 -12.55
N GLY A 357 1.86 -2.32 -12.67
CA GLY A 357 1.13 -3.15 -13.65
C GLY A 357 -0.39 -3.08 -13.43
N PHE A 358 -0.83 -3.06 -12.17
CA PHE A 358 -2.24 -2.89 -11.82
C PHE A 358 -2.76 -1.47 -12.09
N LEU A 359 -1.98 -0.43 -11.74
CA LEU A 359 -2.33 0.96 -12.01
C LEU A 359 -2.54 1.23 -13.51
N GLU A 360 -1.68 0.67 -14.37
CA GLU A 360 -1.75 0.83 -15.82
C GLU A 360 -2.99 0.17 -16.44
N GLN A 361 -3.59 -0.83 -15.77
CA GLN A 361 -4.86 -1.45 -16.15
C GLN A 361 -6.09 -0.74 -15.53
N GLY A 362 -5.86 0.33 -14.78
CA GLY A 362 -6.88 1.13 -14.08
C GLY A 362 -7.34 0.56 -12.75
N TYR A 363 -6.65 -0.44 -12.21
CA TYR A 363 -6.97 -1.01 -10.91
C TYR A 363 -6.39 -0.15 -9.78
N PRO A 364 -7.10 0.04 -8.65
CA PRO A 364 -6.52 0.64 -7.46
C PRO A 364 -5.37 -0.24 -6.94
N ALA A 365 -4.17 0.32 -6.78
CA ALA A 365 -3.03 -0.41 -6.23
C ALA A 365 -2.17 0.51 -5.37
N VAL A 366 -1.61 -0.06 -4.31
CA VAL A 366 -0.72 0.64 -3.37
C VAL A 366 0.56 -0.16 -3.16
N ARG A 367 1.65 0.53 -2.81
CA ARG A 367 2.93 -0.11 -2.47
C ARG A 367 3.27 0.08 -1.00
N PHE A 368 3.49 -1.01 -0.29
CA PHE A 368 4.08 -1.06 1.03
C PHE A 368 5.59 -1.13 0.88
N THR A 369 6.30 -0.24 1.58
CA THR A 369 7.76 -0.24 1.60
C THR A 369 8.24 0.18 2.98
N GLU A 370 9.35 -0.39 3.41
CA GLU A 370 10.07 0.06 4.59
C GLU A 370 10.37 1.56 4.58
N ALA A 371 10.55 2.13 5.77
CA ALA A 371 10.68 3.58 5.94
C ALA A 371 11.96 4.13 5.29
N TYR A 372 13.06 3.39 5.42
CA TYR A 372 14.39 3.74 4.95
C TYR A 372 15.01 2.49 4.35
N GLU A 373 15.49 2.59 3.11
CA GLU A 373 16.20 1.50 2.45
C GLU A 373 17.70 1.72 2.55
N ASP A 374 18.45 0.63 2.68
CA ASP A 374 19.91 0.64 2.59
C ASP A 374 20.37 0.21 1.20
N PHE A 375 20.90 1.17 0.44
CA PHE A 375 21.39 0.93 -0.91
C PHE A 375 22.72 0.16 -0.96
N ALA A 376 23.37 -0.08 0.19
CA ALA A 376 24.47 -1.03 0.28
C ALA A 376 23.98 -2.49 0.20
N HIS A 377 22.70 -2.73 0.50
CA HIS A 377 22.12 -4.07 0.47
C HIS A 377 21.29 -4.30 -0.79
N GLN A 378 20.51 -3.30 -1.25
CA GLN A 378 19.65 -3.44 -2.43
C GLN A 378 20.42 -3.54 -3.76
N HIS A 379 20.14 -4.58 -4.56
CA HIS A 379 20.71 -4.81 -5.90
C HIS A 379 22.25 -4.80 -5.93
N GLN A 380 22.87 -5.31 -4.88
CA GLN A 380 24.32 -5.32 -4.74
C GLN A 380 24.91 -6.72 -4.88
N ASP A 381 26.13 -6.75 -5.40
CA ASP A 381 26.97 -7.93 -5.37
C ASP A 381 27.38 -8.23 -3.93
N VAL A 382 27.27 -9.50 -3.51
CA VAL A 382 27.72 -9.93 -2.19
C VAL A 382 29.24 -9.79 -2.09
N ARG A 383 29.70 -8.86 -1.27
CA ARG A 383 31.12 -8.58 -1.03
C ARG A 383 31.30 -7.76 0.23
N GLU A 384 32.50 -7.78 0.78
CA GLU A 384 32.94 -6.81 1.78
C GLU A 384 33.95 -5.86 1.11
N GLU A 385 33.74 -4.55 1.22
CA GLU A 385 34.60 -3.53 0.63
C GLU A 385 34.73 -2.35 1.60
N ASP A 386 35.96 -1.98 1.95
CA ASP A 386 36.26 -0.92 2.92
C ASP A 386 35.53 -1.06 4.28
N GLY A 387 35.27 -2.30 4.70
CA GLY A 387 34.56 -2.63 5.94
C GLY A 387 33.04 -2.46 5.87
N ILE A 388 32.49 -2.22 4.67
CA ILE A 388 31.06 -2.22 4.40
C ILE A 388 30.68 -3.56 3.78
N GLN A 389 29.73 -4.25 4.40
CA GLN A 389 29.12 -5.44 3.82
C GLN A 389 28.08 -5.01 2.79
N TYR A 390 28.21 -5.54 1.57
CA TYR A 390 27.26 -5.32 0.48
C TYR A 390 26.48 -6.59 0.16
N GLY A 391 25.33 -6.40 -0.45
CA GLY A 391 24.44 -7.47 -0.86
C GLY A 391 23.28 -7.62 0.11
N ASP A 392 22.16 -8.09 -0.43
CA ASP A 392 20.92 -8.24 0.30
C ASP A 392 20.91 -9.60 1.03
N LEU A 393 21.33 -9.57 2.31
CA LEU A 393 21.57 -10.74 3.14
C LEU A 393 20.56 -10.85 4.28
N ILE A 394 20.35 -12.08 4.73
CA ILE A 394 19.41 -12.42 5.83
C ILE A 394 19.71 -11.63 7.12
N GLU A 395 20.98 -11.35 7.41
CA GLU A 395 21.39 -10.62 8.62
C GLU A 395 20.90 -9.17 8.69
N PHE A 396 20.43 -8.61 7.56
CA PHE A 396 19.87 -7.26 7.49
C PHE A 396 18.34 -7.22 7.60
N VAL A 397 17.70 -8.39 7.65
CA VAL A 397 16.24 -8.52 7.76
C VAL A 397 15.84 -8.62 9.24
N ASP A 398 14.81 -7.86 9.62
CA ASP A 398 14.13 -7.93 10.91
C ASP A 398 12.82 -8.72 10.72
N PHE A 399 12.84 -10.01 11.04
CA PHE A 399 11.69 -10.89 10.83
C PHE A 399 10.45 -10.46 11.61
N ASP A 400 10.63 -9.86 12.80
CA ASP A 400 9.52 -9.33 13.58
C ASP A 400 8.91 -8.10 12.89
N TYR A 401 9.72 -7.22 12.29
CA TYR A 401 9.24 -6.11 11.48
C TYR A 401 8.41 -6.62 10.30
N THR A 402 8.93 -7.58 9.54
CA THR A 402 8.24 -8.18 8.39
C THR A 402 6.94 -8.87 8.81
N ALA A 403 6.93 -9.60 9.94
CA ALA A 403 5.72 -10.22 10.49
C ALA A 403 4.66 -9.17 10.88
N ARG A 404 5.07 -8.03 11.44
CA ARG A 404 4.16 -6.91 11.71
C ARG A 404 3.61 -6.28 10.44
N VAL A 405 4.39 -6.17 9.37
CA VAL A 405 3.88 -5.77 8.05
C VAL A 405 2.86 -6.79 7.54
N ALA A 406 3.10 -8.11 7.69
CA ALA A 406 2.13 -9.14 7.34
C ALA A 406 0.80 -8.97 8.11
N LYS A 407 0.85 -8.62 9.39
CA LYS A 407 -0.35 -8.30 10.18
C LYS A 407 -1.11 -7.08 9.63
N VAL A 408 -0.43 -6.01 9.24
CA VAL A 408 -1.08 -4.83 8.62
C VAL A 408 -1.73 -5.20 7.28
N THR A 409 -1.00 -5.90 6.41
CA THR A 409 -1.50 -6.32 5.11
C THR A 409 -2.69 -7.27 5.26
N LEU A 410 -2.62 -8.22 6.20
CA LEU A 410 -3.73 -9.12 6.53
C LEU A 410 -4.95 -8.36 7.07
N ALA A 411 -4.75 -7.49 8.07
CA ALA A 411 -5.83 -6.72 8.68
C ALA A 411 -6.61 -5.91 7.65
N THR A 412 -5.90 -5.26 6.75
CA THR A 412 -6.48 -4.31 5.78
C THR A 412 -7.10 -5.03 4.58
N MET A 413 -6.43 -6.03 4.02
CA MET A 413 -6.95 -6.79 2.88
C MET A 413 -8.13 -7.70 3.28
N TYR A 414 -8.03 -8.41 4.42
CA TYR A 414 -9.12 -9.27 4.89
C TYR A 414 -10.36 -8.45 5.28
N SER A 415 -10.18 -7.28 5.91
CA SER A 415 -11.28 -6.36 6.18
C SER A 415 -11.95 -5.90 4.89
N ALA A 416 -11.18 -5.56 3.84
CA ALA A 416 -11.74 -5.13 2.56
C ALA A 416 -12.52 -6.27 1.87
N ALA A 417 -11.96 -7.48 1.90
CA ALA A 417 -12.58 -8.68 1.35
C ALA A 417 -13.88 -9.09 2.05
N ASN A 418 -14.10 -8.65 3.29
CA ASN A 418 -15.31 -8.94 4.07
C ASN A 418 -16.24 -7.73 4.28
N ALA A 419 -15.83 -6.55 3.81
CA ALA A 419 -16.63 -5.35 3.80
C ALA A 419 -17.59 -5.33 2.59
N PRO A 420 -18.67 -4.53 2.65
CA PRO A 420 -19.55 -4.33 1.50
C PRO A 420 -18.83 -3.69 0.30
N ALA A 421 -19.42 -3.85 -0.89
CA ALA A 421 -18.96 -3.17 -2.09
C ALA A 421 -18.94 -1.65 -1.91
N ARG A 422 -17.93 -1.00 -2.51
CA ARG A 422 -17.87 0.47 -2.51
C ARG A 422 -19.06 1.05 -3.29
N PRO A 423 -19.63 2.18 -2.84
CA PRO A 423 -20.72 2.84 -3.55
C PRO A 423 -20.33 3.16 -5.00
N GLN A 424 -21.25 2.97 -5.93
CA GLN A 424 -21.06 3.32 -7.34
C GLN A 424 -21.72 4.66 -7.64
N ASP A 425 -21.28 5.30 -8.73
CA ASP A 425 -21.94 6.50 -9.27
C ASP A 425 -22.15 7.60 -8.22
N VAL A 426 -21.09 7.87 -7.45
CA VAL A 426 -21.14 8.87 -6.38
C VAL A 426 -20.96 10.26 -6.96
N TYR A 427 -21.96 11.11 -6.75
CA TYR A 427 -22.01 12.46 -7.29
C TYR A 427 -22.23 13.53 -6.21
N ILE A 428 -21.75 14.75 -6.50
CA ILE A 428 -22.07 15.98 -5.77
C ILE A 428 -22.75 16.97 -6.74
N SER A 429 -23.85 17.58 -6.32
CA SER A 429 -24.62 18.51 -7.16
C SER A 429 -23.85 19.82 -7.40
N TYR A 430 -23.89 20.31 -8.64
CA TYR A 430 -23.51 21.69 -8.94
C TYR A 430 -24.59 22.69 -8.57
N ASP A 431 -25.87 22.32 -8.63
CA ASP A 431 -27.01 23.25 -8.62
C ASP A 431 -27.23 23.95 -7.28
N ILE A 432 -26.86 23.30 -6.17
CA ILE A 432 -26.89 23.91 -4.83
C ILE A 432 -25.57 24.62 -4.53
N GLY A 433 -25.62 25.79 -3.91
CA GLY A 433 -24.44 26.62 -3.65
C GLY A 433 -23.99 27.41 -4.87
N THR A 434 -24.93 27.79 -5.72
CA THR A 434 -24.67 28.62 -6.90
C THR A 434 -25.25 30.02 -6.74
N THR A 435 -24.69 30.95 -7.49
CA THR A 435 -25.26 32.30 -7.62
C THR A 435 -26.58 32.22 -8.38
N ALA A 436 -27.56 33.04 -7.97
CA ALA A 436 -28.80 33.20 -8.74
C ALA A 436 -28.49 33.57 -10.20
N SER A 437 -29.08 32.85 -11.14
CA SER A 437 -28.98 33.15 -12.58
C SER A 437 -30.05 34.16 -13.04
N ASP A 438 -31.15 34.25 -12.29
CA ASP A 438 -32.34 35.04 -12.58
C ASP A 438 -33.21 35.20 -11.30
N GLU A 439 -34.24 36.03 -11.36
CA GLU A 439 -35.15 36.30 -10.23
C GLU A 439 -35.96 35.07 -9.79
N ASP A 440 -36.11 34.08 -10.67
CA ASP A 440 -36.89 32.86 -10.45
C ASP A 440 -36.04 31.69 -9.93
N THR A 441 -34.74 31.91 -9.67
CA THR A 441 -33.86 30.88 -9.10
C THR A 441 -34.42 30.39 -7.77
N ILE A 442 -34.53 29.07 -7.61
CA ILE A 442 -35.09 28.44 -6.42
C ILE A 442 -34.20 28.78 -5.21
N VAL A 443 -34.81 29.30 -4.15
CA VAL A 443 -34.09 29.76 -2.94
C VAL A 443 -33.25 28.65 -2.29
N GLU A 444 -33.67 27.39 -2.40
CA GLU A 444 -32.93 26.23 -1.90
C GLU A 444 -31.59 26.00 -2.62
N ALA A 445 -31.46 26.45 -3.88
CA ALA A 445 -30.19 26.45 -4.60
C ALA A 445 -29.22 27.51 -4.05
N LEU A 446 -29.73 28.56 -3.40
CA LEU A 446 -28.97 29.65 -2.79
C LEU A 446 -28.56 29.30 -1.34
N SER A 447 -28.00 28.11 -1.14
CA SER A 447 -27.54 27.59 0.16
C SER A 447 -26.04 27.27 0.14
N ASN A 448 -25.38 27.27 1.30
CA ASN A 448 -24.01 26.74 1.42
C ASN A 448 -23.98 25.23 1.67
N ASP A 449 -25.12 24.55 1.56
CA ASP A 449 -25.22 23.12 1.74
C ASP A 449 -24.59 22.36 0.56
N SER A 450 -24.22 21.11 0.81
CA SER A 450 -23.78 20.18 -0.23
C SER A 450 -24.77 19.03 -0.34
N ARG A 451 -25.10 18.65 -1.57
CA ARG A 451 -26.02 17.56 -1.86
C ARG A 451 -25.31 16.48 -2.67
N PHE A 452 -25.50 15.24 -2.22
CA PHE A 452 -24.84 14.06 -2.75
C PHE A 452 -25.87 13.03 -3.19
N PHE A 453 -25.52 12.23 -4.19
CA PHE A 453 -26.34 11.13 -4.70
C PHE A 453 -25.45 9.97 -5.13
N TRP A 454 -25.96 8.75 -4.99
CA TRP A 454 -25.31 7.52 -5.44
C TRP A 454 -26.35 6.44 -5.67
N GLU A 455 -25.95 5.35 -6.33
CA GLU A 455 -26.79 4.18 -6.46
C GLU A 455 -26.81 3.39 -5.13
N VAL A 456 -28.00 3.16 -4.60
CA VAL A 456 -28.18 2.26 -3.46
C VAL A 456 -27.95 0.84 -3.95
N SER A 457 -26.93 0.20 -3.42
CA SER A 457 -26.52 -1.15 -3.78
C SER A 457 -27.53 -2.19 -3.31
N ASP A 458 -27.66 -3.25 -4.09
CA ASP A 458 -28.38 -4.48 -3.75
C ASP A 458 -27.48 -5.53 -3.07
N ASP A 459 -26.21 -5.21 -2.83
CA ASP A 459 -25.27 -6.03 -2.06
C ASP A 459 -25.82 -6.28 -0.65
N PRO A 460 -26.09 -7.53 -0.26
CA PRO A 460 -26.65 -7.87 1.05
C PRO A 460 -25.72 -7.52 2.21
N LEU A 461 -24.45 -7.24 1.95
CA LEU A 461 -23.51 -6.77 2.95
C LEU A 461 -23.78 -5.33 3.39
N VAL A 462 -24.41 -4.50 2.55
CA VAL A 462 -24.61 -3.08 2.84
C VAL A 462 -25.72 -2.90 3.87
N ALA A 463 -25.34 -2.44 5.07
CA ALA A 463 -26.29 -2.10 6.14
C ALA A 463 -26.64 -0.59 6.15
N SER A 464 -25.66 0.26 5.81
CA SER A 464 -25.82 1.72 5.77
C SER A 464 -24.73 2.38 4.92
N TYR A 465 -24.88 3.69 4.69
CA TYR A 465 -23.85 4.53 4.09
C TYR A 465 -23.33 5.56 5.08
N GLU A 466 -22.04 5.86 5.00
CA GLU A 466 -21.41 6.98 5.72
C GLU A 466 -20.91 8.01 4.72
N LEU A 467 -21.22 9.28 4.99
CA LEU A 467 -20.51 10.41 4.40
C LEU A 467 -19.28 10.69 5.25
N VAL A 468 -18.09 10.60 4.65
CA VAL A 468 -16.83 11.02 5.27
C VAL A 468 -16.40 12.37 4.70
N TYR A 469 -15.83 13.22 5.56
CA TYR A 469 -15.34 14.52 5.12
C TYR A 469 -14.10 14.99 5.87
N ARG A 470 -13.41 15.95 5.24
CA ARG A 470 -12.22 16.60 5.79
C ARG A 470 -12.06 18.00 5.24
N ALA A 471 -11.40 18.89 5.99
CA ALA A 471 -10.97 20.18 5.46
C ALA A 471 -10.07 19.96 4.23
N SER A 472 -10.11 20.85 3.24
CA SER A 472 -9.37 20.66 1.97
C SER A 472 -7.85 20.55 2.12
N GLY A 473 -7.28 21.08 3.20
CA GLY A 473 -5.86 20.94 3.55
C GLY A 473 -5.51 19.63 4.27
N SER A 474 -6.51 18.90 4.76
CA SER A 474 -6.31 17.62 5.45
C SER A 474 -6.10 16.52 4.44
N LEU A 475 -5.16 15.64 4.75
CA LEU A 475 -4.82 14.50 3.88
C LEU A 475 -5.73 13.31 4.14
N GLN A 476 -6.25 13.18 5.36
CA GLN A 476 -7.00 12.03 5.84
C GLN A 476 -8.42 12.42 6.20
N TRP A 477 -9.34 11.45 6.16
CA TRP A 477 -10.70 11.69 6.62
C TRP A 477 -10.68 12.02 8.11
N THR A 478 -11.47 13.00 8.52
CA THR A 478 -11.47 13.51 9.91
C THR A 478 -12.81 13.30 10.59
N HIS A 479 -13.88 13.30 9.82
CA HIS A 479 -15.24 13.19 10.31
C HIS A 479 -16.05 12.23 9.46
N SER A 480 -17.05 11.62 10.08
CA SER A 480 -18.05 10.78 9.44
C SER A 480 -19.45 11.15 9.90
N LEU A 481 -20.42 10.93 9.02
CA LEU A 481 -21.85 11.08 9.30
C LEU A 481 -22.56 9.83 8.76
N ASP A 482 -23.22 9.09 9.65
CA ASP A 482 -24.10 7.99 9.26
C ASP A 482 -25.34 8.56 8.55
N ILE A 483 -25.58 8.08 7.34
CA ILE A 483 -26.65 8.51 6.45
C ILE A 483 -27.81 7.49 6.45
N GLY A 484 -27.58 6.28 6.97
CA GLY A 484 -28.49 5.15 6.84
C GLY A 484 -28.59 4.63 5.40
N MET A 485 -29.57 3.76 5.15
CA MET A 485 -29.75 3.09 3.86
C MET A 485 -30.56 3.96 2.87
N THR A 486 -29.90 5.00 2.34
CA THR A 486 -30.45 5.90 1.29
C THR A 486 -29.39 6.17 0.22
N GLY A 487 -29.81 6.68 -0.93
CA GLY A 487 -28.95 7.02 -2.07
C GLY A 487 -28.71 8.52 -2.24
N ASN A 488 -29.08 9.34 -1.25
CA ASN A 488 -28.86 10.77 -1.28
C ASN A 488 -28.82 11.39 0.11
N VAL A 489 -28.13 12.52 0.23
CA VAL A 489 -28.13 13.36 1.44
C VAL A 489 -27.84 14.82 1.08
N THR A 490 -28.45 15.74 1.80
CA THR A 490 -28.04 17.16 1.86
C THR A 490 -27.48 17.46 3.25
N VAL A 491 -26.30 18.07 3.31
CA VAL A 491 -25.61 18.41 4.56
C VAL A 491 -25.25 19.88 4.61
N MET A 492 -25.27 20.47 5.82
CA MET A 492 -24.86 21.85 6.06
C MET A 492 -23.33 22.02 6.08
N LEU A 493 -22.68 21.55 5.01
CA LEU A 493 -21.24 21.65 4.78
C LEU A 493 -21.04 22.21 3.39
N SER A 494 -20.23 23.27 3.26
CA SER A 494 -19.93 23.87 1.97
C SER A 494 -18.87 23.07 1.21
N LYS A 495 -19.19 22.69 -0.02
CA LYS A 495 -18.28 22.03 -0.98
C LYS A 495 -17.03 22.84 -1.31
N ASP A 496 -17.03 24.14 -1.04
CA ASP A 496 -15.87 25.00 -1.26
C ASP A 496 -14.82 24.86 -0.15
N ASN A 497 -15.22 24.37 1.03
CA ASN A 497 -14.38 24.34 2.22
C ASN A 497 -13.88 22.94 2.60
N TYR A 498 -14.56 21.90 2.12
CA TYR A 498 -14.31 20.51 2.51
C TYR A 498 -14.15 19.61 1.28
N GLN A 499 -13.47 18.49 1.50
CA GLN A 499 -13.50 17.33 0.62
C GLN A 499 -14.37 16.24 1.24
N PHE A 500 -15.01 15.44 0.38
CA PHE A 500 -16.02 14.46 0.77
C PHE A 500 -15.76 13.09 0.15
N GLY A 501 -16.33 12.06 0.76
CA GLY A 501 -16.44 10.73 0.19
C GLY A 501 -17.67 10.02 0.73
N ILE A 502 -18.19 9.05 0.00
CA ILE A 502 -19.24 8.14 0.47
C ILE A 502 -18.64 6.73 0.58
N ARG A 503 -18.92 6.03 1.68
CA ARG A 503 -18.55 4.62 1.86
C ARG A 503 -19.73 3.79 2.34
N ALA A 504 -19.71 2.51 2.03
CA ALA A 504 -20.68 1.55 2.56
C ALA A 504 -20.18 0.98 3.89
N VAL A 505 -21.11 0.64 4.78
CA VAL A 505 -20.85 0.05 6.10
C VAL A 505 -21.69 -1.22 6.26
N GLY A 506 -21.06 -2.30 6.67
CA GLY A 506 -21.71 -3.59 6.94
C GLY A 506 -22.23 -3.71 8.36
N GLU A 507 -23.07 -4.72 8.62
CA GLU A 507 -23.63 -5.00 9.96
C GLU A 507 -22.54 -5.32 11.00
N ASP A 508 -21.40 -5.85 10.54
CA ASP A 508 -20.21 -6.16 11.35
C ASP A 508 -19.32 -4.92 11.60
N GLY A 509 -19.70 -3.75 11.07
CA GLY A 509 -18.94 -2.50 11.18
C GLY A 509 -17.78 -2.39 10.19
N LEU A 510 -17.56 -3.39 9.33
CA LEU A 510 -16.56 -3.31 8.26
C LEU A 510 -17.02 -2.31 7.18
N LYS A 511 -16.08 -1.51 6.69
CA LYS A 511 -16.36 -0.39 5.79
C LYS A 511 -15.63 -0.57 4.47
N SER A 512 -16.25 -0.15 3.37
CA SER A 512 -15.55 -0.03 2.09
C SER A 512 -14.56 1.15 2.12
N PRO A 513 -13.54 1.18 1.24
CA PRO A 513 -12.88 2.45 0.91
C PRO A 513 -13.91 3.50 0.47
N ALA A 514 -13.67 4.76 0.83
CA ALA A 514 -14.53 5.86 0.42
C ALA A 514 -14.37 6.18 -1.07
N VAL A 515 -15.46 6.58 -1.70
CA VAL A 515 -15.50 7.00 -3.10
C VAL A 515 -15.67 8.52 -3.14
N PHE A 516 -14.74 9.17 -3.84
CA PHE A 516 -14.77 10.61 -4.03
C PHE A 516 -15.89 11.01 -5.01
N PRO A 517 -16.77 11.97 -4.66
CA PRO A 517 -17.91 12.33 -5.48
C PRO A 517 -17.47 13.14 -6.70
N LEU A 518 -18.01 12.80 -7.87
CA LEU A 518 -17.84 13.60 -9.08
C LEU A 518 -18.95 14.65 -9.21
N PRO A 519 -18.64 15.83 -9.75
CA PRO A 519 -19.62 16.88 -9.77
C PRO A 519 -20.52 16.72 -11.02
N ILE A 520 -21.83 16.88 -10.82
CA ILE A 520 -22.84 16.72 -11.88
C ILE A 520 -23.88 17.84 -11.81
N ASP A 521 -24.37 18.26 -12.96
CA ASP A 521 -25.56 19.09 -13.07
C ASP A 521 -26.78 18.16 -12.90
N GLN A 522 -27.51 18.30 -11.80
CA GLN A 522 -28.81 17.65 -11.64
C GLN A 522 -29.91 18.69 -11.82
N LEU A 523 -30.62 18.59 -12.94
CA LEU A 523 -31.99 19.10 -12.99
C LEU A 523 -32.91 18.20 -12.19
#